data_AF-A0A3D8QF92-F1
#
_entry.id   AF-A0A3D8QF92-F1
#
_cell.length_a   1.000
_cell.length_b   1.000
_cell.length_c   1.000
_cell.angle_alpha   90.00
_cell.angle_beta   90.00
_cell.angle_gamma   90.00
#
_symmetry.space_group_name_H-M   'P 1'
#
loop_
_entity.id
_entity.type
_entity.pdbx_description
1 polymer ?
#
loop_
_entity_poly.entity_id
_entity_poly.type
_entity_poly.pdbx_seq_one_letter_code
_entity_poly.pdbx_strand_id
1 'polypeptide(L)'
;MRATIALRNAVRTPLIRFVGKRSVPHSVDHTPRPHPASPTGVLPDSFAAYRAKAQQHGPLGRASFTQGSVGRTPGAALGPVQPKQGEFFDRAELPSRFHRTPYTEAEIEAIETGGASLYV
;
A
#
# COMPACT_ATOMS: atom_id res chain seq x y z
N MET A 1 -38.95 -60.62 2.27
CA MET A 1 -37.56 -60.11 2.34
C MET A 1 -36.58 -61.23 2.07
N ARG A 2 -35.68 -61.08 1.08
CA ARG A 2 -34.35 -61.73 1.03
C ARG A 2 -33.59 -61.17 -0.19
N ALA A 3 -32.84 -60.09 0.01
CA ALA A 3 -31.88 -59.63 -0.98
C ALA A 3 -30.81 -60.71 -1.18
N THR A 4 -30.52 -61.05 -2.43
CA THR A 4 -29.52 -62.05 -2.81
C THR A 4 -28.13 -61.66 -2.27
N ILE A 5 -27.37 -62.65 -1.81
CA ILE A 5 -26.05 -62.49 -1.18
C ILE A 5 -25.07 -61.67 -2.06
N ALA A 6 -25.22 -61.73 -3.38
CA ALA A 6 -24.45 -60.95 -4.34
C ALA A 6 -24.63 -59.42 -4.19
N LEU A 7 -25.82 -58.93 -3.80
CA LEU A 7 -26.08 -57.49 -3.64
C LEU A 7 -25.48 -56.92 -2.35
N ARG A 8 -25.25 -57.77 -1.33
CA ARG A 8 -24.55 -57.39 -0.08
C ARG A 8 -23.03 -57.29 -0.26
N ASN A 9 -22.49 -57.96 -1.27
CA ASN A 9 -21.07 -57.97 -1.62
C ASN A 9 -20.69 -56.91 -2.67
N ALA A 10 -21.60 -56.00 -3.05
CA ALA A 10 -21.24 -54.74 -3.68
C ALA A 10 -20.55 -53.83 -2.63
N VAL A 11 -19.41 -54.31 -2.14
CA VAL A 11 -18.55 -53.67 -1.16
C VAL A 11 -18.06 -52.38 -1.80
N ARG A 12 -18.65 -51.25 -1.42
CA ARG A 12 -18.08 -49.93 -1.72
C ARG A 12 -16.70 -49.91 -1.09
N THR A 13 -15.67 -50.11 -1.90
CA THR A 13 -14.28 -49.95 -1.47
C THR A 13 -14.09 -48.48 -1.09
N PRO A 14 -13.83 -48.15 0.20
CA PRO A 14 -13.59 -46.76 0.57
C PRO A 14 -12.33 -46.28 -0.15
N LEU A 15 -12.45 -45.20 -0.92
CA LEU A 15 -11.31 -44.59 -1.63
C LEU A 15 -10.27 -43.96 -0.67
N ILE A 16 -10.61 -43.88 0.62
CA ILE A 16 -9.74 -43.34 1.65
C ILE A 16 -8.80 -44.46 2.11
N ARG A 17 -7.51 -44.31 1.79
CA ARG A 17 -6.45 -45.14 2.38
C ARG A 17 -6.10 -44.59 3.75
N PHE A 18 -6.32 -45.40 4.80
CA PHE A 18 -5.79 -45.11 6.13
C PHE A 18 -4.27 -45.29 6.10
N VAL A 19 -3.55 -44.24 5.72
CA VAL A 19 -2.13 -44.10 6.05
C VAL A 19 -2.04 -44.22 7.57
N GLY A 20 -1.35 -45.25 8.07
CA GLY A 20 -1.29 -45.61 9.50
C GLY A 20 -0.77 -44.50 10.42
N LYS A 21 -0.32 -44.86 11.63
CA LYS A 21 0.17 -43.88 12.61
C LYS A 21 1.27 -43.01 12.00
N ARG A 22 0.98 -41.72 11.77
CA ARG A 22 1.96 -40.76 11.26
C ARG A 22 3.03 -40.56 12.32
N SER A 23 4.29 -40.91 12.01
CA SER A 23 5.44 -40.61 12.86
C SER A 23 5.93 -39.20 12.56
N VAL A 24 6.11 -38.38 13.60
CA VAL A 24 6.76 -37.07 13.45
C VAL A 24 8.23 -37.30 13.11
N PRO A 25 8.76 -36.74 12.02
CA PRO A 25 10.18 -36.87 11.71
C PRO A 25 11.01 -36.27 12.85
N HIS A 26 11.99 -37.03 13.36
CA HIS A 26 12.85 -36.62 14.47
C HIS A 26 13.79 -35.46 14.10
N SER A 27 14.09 -35.31 12.81
CA SER A 27 14.92 -34.23 12.28
C SER A 27 14.25 -33.68 11.02
N VAL A 28 14.02 -32.37 11.05
CA VAL A 28 13.53 -31.60 9.91
C VAL A 28 14.61 -30.59 9.58
N ASP A 29 14.85 -30.38 8.29
CA ASP A 29 15.76 -29.34 7.84
C ASP A 29 15.12 -27.96 8.06
N HIS A 30 15.73 -27.18 8.96
CA HIS A 30 15.32 -25.82 9.30
C HIS A 30 16.17 -24.75 8.59
N THR A 31 16.97 -25.14 7.59
CA THR A 31 17.68 -24.16 6.76
C THR A 31 16.67 -23.15 6.19
N PRO A 32 16.88 -21.85 6.41
CA PRO A 32 16.05 -20.83 5.78
C PRO A 32 16.09 -21.04 4.26
N ARG A 33 14.93 -20.99 3.61
CA ARG A 33 14.80 -21.15 2.17
C ARG A 33 13.89 -20.07 1.62
N PRO A 34 14.20 -19.52 0.43
CA PRO A 34 13.32 -18.57 -0.21
C PRO A 34 11.99 -19.26 -0.56
N HIS A 35 10.90 -18.53 -0.43
CA HIS A 35 9.59 -19.02 -0.83
C HIS A 35 9.56 -19.25 -2.36
N PRO A 36 8.89 -20.31 -2.87
CA PRO A 36 8.81 -20.56 -4.33
C PRO A 36 8.21 -19.40 -5.13
N ALA A 37 7.29 -18.65 -4.51
CA ALA A 37 6.70 -17.45 -5.09
C ALA A 37 7.43 -16.15 -4.70
N SER A 38 8.66 -16.22 -4.21
CA SER A 38 9.46 -15.03 -3.94
C SER A 38 9.83 -14.34 -5.25
N PRO A 39 9.60 -13.02 -5.40
CA PRO A 39 9.95 -12.28 -6.62
C PRO A 39 11.44 -12.37 -7.00
N THR A 40 12.31 -12.48 -6.01
CA THR A 40 13.78 -12.53 -6.21
C THR A 40 14.34 -13.94 -6.10
N GLY A 41 13.62 -14.88 -5.48
CA GLY A 41 14.10 -16.25 -5.27
C GLY A 41 15.34 -16.37 -4.35
N VAL A 42 15.73 -15.31 -3.64
CA VAL A 42 16.91 -15.27 -2.75
C VAL A 42 16.50 -14.80 -1.36
N LEU A 43 17.16 -15.32 -0.33
CA LEU A 43 16.96 -14.86 1.05
C LEU A 43 17.56 -13.45 1.24
N PRO A 44 17.01 -12.61 2.12
CA PRO A 44 17.65 -11.36 2.49
C PRO A 44 18.96 -11.62 3.25
N ASP A 45 20.07 -10.96 2.86
CA ASP A 45 21.37 -11.14 3.51
C ASP A 45 21.35 -10.66 4.98
N SER A 46 20.82 -9.46 5.22
CA SER A 46 20.64 -8.90 6.57
C SER A 46 19.63 -7.76 6.57
N PHE A 47 19.05 -7.47 7.74
CA PHE A 47 18.19 -6.29 7.92
C PHE A 47 18.94 -4.98 7.61
N ALA A 48 20.25 -4.92 7.88
CA ALA A 48 21.09 -3.77 7.56
C ALA A 48 21.23 -3.55 6.04
N ALA A 49 21.46 -4.63 5.28
CA ALA A 49 21.54 -4.59 3.82
C ALA A 49 20.18 -4.24 3.18
N TYR A 50 19.09 -4.83 3.70
CA TYR A 50 17.73 -4.46 3.32
C TYR A 50 17.48 -2.97 3.56
N ARG A 51 17.80 -2.46 4.76
CA ARG A 51 17.63 -1.06 5.11
C ARG A 51 18.37 -0.18 4.11
N ALA A 52 19.64 -0.44 3.83
CA ALA A 52 20.42 0.32 2.86
C ALA A 52 19.79 0.34 1.45
N LYS A 53 19.31 -0.80 0.96
CA LYS A 53 18.65 -0.89 -0.36
C LYS A 53 17.28 -0.19 -0.40
N ALA A 54 16.52 -0.23 0.70
CA ALA A 54 15.20 0.37 0.79
C ALA A 54 15.22 1.92 0.87
N GLN A 55 16.37 2.55 1.17
CA GLN A 55 16.48 4.02 1.24
C GLN A 55 16.68 4.69 -0.11
N GLN A 56 16.25 4.05 -1.20
CA GLN A 56 16.28 4.63 -2.55
C GLN A 56 15.37 5.86 -2.68
N HIS A 57 14.43 6.07 -1.74
CA HIS A 57 13.53 7.21 -1.74
C HIS A 57 13.44 7.80 -0.32
N GLY A 58 13.97 9.00 -0.12
CA GLY A 58 13.82 9.78 1.11
C GLY A 58 15.07 9.86 2.01
N PRO A 59 15.12 10.88 2.89
CA PRO A 59 16.34 11.35 3.57
C PRO A 59 16.81 10.45 4.74
N LEU A 60 16.45 9.17 4.76
CA LEU A 60 16.79 8.28 5.88
C LEU A 60 18.14 7.58 5.71
N GLY A 61 18.83 7.79 4.59
CA GLY A 61 20.21 7.41 4.32
C GLY A 61 21.13 7.72 5.50
N ARG A 62 22.21 6.95 5.69
CA ARG A 62 23.46 7.47 6.29
C ARG A 62 24.10 8.55 5.40
N ALA A 63 23.28 9.42 4.83
CA ALA A 63 23.70 10.71 4.36
C ALA A 63 24.14 11.44 5.62
N SER A 64 25.46 11.55 5.77
CA SER A 64 26.05 12.64 6.52
C SER A 64 25.17 13.89 6.29
N PHE A 65 24.62 14.44 7.36
CA PHE A 65 23.78 15.66 7.38
C PHE A 65 24.56 16.91 6.90
N THR A 66 25.57 16.73 6.06
CA THR A 66 26.51 17.75 5.59
C THR A 66 26.00 18.52 4.38
N GLN A 67 24.84 18.19 3.81
CA GLN A 67 24.22 19.02 2.78
C GLN A 67 22.70 18.88 2.78
N GLY A 68 22.02 19.87 3.37
CA GLY A 68 20.55 20.01 3.37
C GLY A 68 19.92 19.79 4.74
N SER A 69 20.02 20.78 5.64
CA SER A 69 19.56 20.71 7.04
C SER A 69 18.05 20.93 7.22
N VAL A 70 17.22 20.43 6.31
CA VAL A 70 15.75 20.55 6.46
C VAL A 70 15.32 19.57 7.55
N GLY A 71 15.34 20.01 8.81
CA GLY A 71 15.00 19.18 9.98
C GLY A 71 15.87 19.41 11.23
N ARG A 72 17.01 20.11 11.11
CA ARG A 72 17.83 20.53 12.27
C ARG A 72 17.66 22.01 12.62
N THR A 73 17.35 22.84 11.63
CA THR A 73 17.09 24.26 11.83
C THR A 73 15.59 24.49 12.04
N PRO A 74 15.19 25.36 12.99
CA PRO A 74 13.79 25.76 13.09
C PRO A 74 13.35 26.40 11.77
N GLY A 75 12.10 26.21 11.37
CA GLY A 75 11.58 26.70 10.08
C GLY A 75 11.82 28.20 9.86
N ALA A 76 11.82 29.00 10.93
CA ALA A 76 12.14 30.43 10.89
C ALA A 76 13.57 30.73 10.41
N ALA A 77 14.54 29.83 10.63
CA ALA A 77 15.91 29.98 10.18
C ALA A 77 16.13 29.56 8.71
N LEU A 78 15.12 28.96 8.06
CA LEU A 78 15.17 28.61 6.63
C LEU A 78 14.85 29.81 5.72
N GLY A 79 14.50 30.96 6.31
CA GLY A 79 14.09 32.15 5.59
C GLY A 79 12.59 32.12 5.23
N PRO A 80 12.07 33.26 4.73
CA PRO A 80 10.69 33.34 4.30
C PRO A 80 10.47 32.47 3.05
N VAL A 81 9.36 31.72 3.05
CA VAL A 81 8.91 30.95 1.89
C VAL A 81 8.36 31.93 0.86
N GLN A 82 9.11 32.18 -0.19
CA GLN A 82 8.77 33.11 -1.27
C GLN A 82 8.86 32.37 -2.62
N PRO A 83 7.96 32.66 -3.56
CA PRO A 83 8.04 32.06 -4.88
C PRO A 83 9.23 32.69 -5.62
N LYS A 84 9.78 31.98 -6.62
CA LYS A 84 10.82 32.58 -7.47
C LYS A 84 10.23 33.71 -8.30
N GLN A 85 11.10 34.54 -8.86
CA GLN A 85 10.67 35.62 -9.75
C GLN A 85 9.83 35.06 -10.91
N GLY A 86 8.57 35.50 -11.00
CA GLY A 86 7.61 35.05 -12.02
C GLY A 86 6.79 33.81 -11.63
N GLU A 87 7.07 33.19 -10.49
CA GLU A 87 6.22 32.18 -9.87
C GLU A 87 5.27 32.84 -8.86
N PHE A 88 4.10 32.23 -8.66
CA PHE A 88 3.07 32.70 -7.73
C PHE A 88 2.56 31.49 -6.94
N PHE A 89 2.22 31.69 -5.67
CA PHE A 89 1.75 30.57 -4.84
C PHE A 89 0.28 30.23 -5.10
N ASP A 90 -0.53 31.26 -5.35
CA ASP A 90 -1.95 31.10 -5.65
C ASP A 90 -2.31 31.76 -6.98
N ARG A 91 -3.38 31.26 -7.59
CA ARG A 91 -3.98 31.82 -8.79
C ARG A 91 -4.56 33.20 -8.56
N ALA A 92 -4.91 33.55 -7.32
CA ALA A 92 -5.37 34.88 -6.94
C ALA A 92 -4.30 35.97 -7.18
N GLU A 93 -3.01 35.61 -7.15
CA GLU A 93 -1.89 36.52 -7.41
C GLU A 93 -1.60 36.71 -8.91
N LEU A 94 -2.16 35.84 -9.77
CA LEU A 94 -2.04 35.94 -11.22
C LEU A 94 -3.02 36.97 -11.81
N PRO A 95 -2.89 37.34 -13.10
CA PRO A 95 -3.92 38.14 -13.79
C PRO A 95 -5.32 37.51 -13.72
N SER A 96 -6.37 38.35 -13.72
CA SER A 96 -7.78 37.97 -13.53
C SER A 96 -8.27 36.81 -14.40
N ARG A 97 -7.73 36.67 -15.62
CA ARG A 97 -8.03 35.54 -16.53
C ARG A 97 -7.71 34.15 -15.95
N PHE A 98 -6.84 34.08 -14.94
CA PHE A 98 -6.45 32.83 -14.27
C PHE A 98 -7.20 32.62 -12.96
N HIS A 99 -7.95 33.61 -12.48
CA HIS A 99 -8.73 33.51 -11.26
C HIS A 99 -9.86 32.50 -11.44
N ARG A 100 -10.36 31.96 -10.33
CA ARG A 100 -11.56 31.14 -10.34
C ARG A 100 -12.77 32.05 -10.54
N THR A 101 -13.76 31.60 -11.31
CA THR A 101 -15.02 32.33 -11.44
C THR A 101 -15.71 32.38 -10.07
N PRO A 102 -16.08 33.57 -9.55
CA PRO A 102 -16.85 33.66 -8.31
C PRO A 102 -18.28 33.14 -8.56
N TYR A 103 -18.82 32.41 -7.59
CA TYR A 103 -20.23 32.00 -7.63
C TYR A 103 -21.13 33.20 -7.32
N THR A 104 -22.22 33.30 -8.05
CA THR A 104 -23.32 34.24 -7.77
C THR A 104 -24.18 33.72 -6.61
N GLU A 105 -24.89 34.60 -5.90
CA GLU A 105 -25.78 34.21 -4.79
C GLU A 105 -26.81 33.16 -5.21
N ALA A 106 -27.36 33.28 -6.41
CA ALA A 106 -28.32 32.30 -6.95
C ALA A 106 -27.68 30.92 -7.18
N GLU A 107 -26.42 30.87 -7.64
CA GLU A 107 -25.67 29.62 -7.79
C GLU A 107 -25.33 29.01 -6.43
N ILE A 108 -24.97 29.83 -5.44
CA ILE A 108 -24.74 29.39 -4.06
C ILE A 108 -26.01 28.77 -3.49
N GLU A 109 -27.15 29.46 -3.60
CA GLU A 109 -28.45 28.94 -3.16
C GLU A 109 -28.84 27.66 -3.90
N ALA A 110 -28.62 27.60 -5.22
CA ALA A 110 -28.87 26.39 -6.00
C ALA A 110 -27.98 25.22 -5.53
N ILE A 111 -26.73 25.45 -5.16
CA ILE A 111 -25.86 24.41 -4.59
C ILE A 111 -26.34 23.97 -3.21
N GLU A 112 -26.67 24.93 -2.32
CA GLU A 112 -27.12 24.66 -0.95
C GLU A 112 -28.47 23.93 -0.90
N THR A 113 -29.39 24.26 -1.81
CA THR A 113 -30.70 23.62 -1.93
C THR A 113 -30.66 22.31 -2.74
N GLY A 114 -29.50 21.90 -3.25
CA GLY A 114 -29.38 20.73 -4.13
C GLY A 114 -30.09 20.89 -5.48
N GLY A 115 -30.28 22.13 -5.93
CA GLY A 115 -30.93 22.51 -7.18
C GLY A 115 -32.42 22.81 -7.03
N ALA A 116 -32.99 22.76 -5.83
CA ALA A 116 -34.43 22.98 -5.63
C ALA A 116 -34.86 24.42 -5.98
N SER A 117 -34.02 25.43 -5.70
CA SER A 117 -34.33 26.83 -6.00
C SER A 117 -34.47 27.15 -7.50
N LEU A 118 -34.04 26.25 -8.39
CA LEU A 118 -34.15 26.43 -9.85
C LEU A 118 -35.54 26.05 -10.41
N TYR A 119 -36.39 25.38 -9.63
CA TYR A 119 -37.65 24.79 -10.10
C TYR A 119 -38.89 25.26 -9.31
N VAL A 120 -38.75 26.28 -8.46
CA VAL A 120 -39.84 26.86 -7.67
C VAL A 120 -40.36 28.14 -8.31
#